data_AF-A0A8T6ZQB8-F1
#
_entry.id   AF-A0A8T6ZQB8-F1
#
_cell.length_a   1.000
_cell.length_b   1.000
_cell.length_c   1.000
_cell.angle_alpha   90.00
_cell.angle_beta   90.00
_cell.angle_gamma   90.00
#
_symmetry.space_group_name_H-M   'P 1'
#
loop_
_entity.id
_entity.type
_entity.pdbx_description
1 polymer ?
#
loop_
_entity_poly.entity_id
_entity_poly.type
_entity_poly.pdbx_seq_one_letter_code
_entity_poly.pdbx_strand_id
1 'polypeptide(L)'
;MSLQQELVAQFRQPTGALGRLAGWTMAHRPSNRQRNACTIELLELAPDDDVLEIGYGPGVAIEQASREIVDGRILGFDHSKVMHEQASRRNANA
;
A
#
# COMPACT_ATOMS: atom_id res chain seq x y z
N MET A 1 -27.46 -3.53 -8.94
CA MET A 1 -26.63 -3.84 -7.76
C MET A 1 -26.92 -2.80 -6.69
N SER A 2 -26.74 -3.10 -5.40
CA SER A 2 -26.97 -2.08 -4.36
C SER A 2 -25.79 -1.11 -4.26
N LEU A 3 -26.06 0.15 -3.89
CA LEU A 3 -25.03 1.16 -3.64
C LEU A 3 -23.92 0.68 -2.68
N GLN A 4 -24.27 -0.18 -1.72
CA GLN A 4 -23.31 -0.78 -0.79
C GLN A 4 -22.32 -1.72 -1.51
N GLN A 5 -22.80 -2.51 -2.49
CA GLN A 5 -21.95 -3.42 -3.26
C GLN A 5 -20.94 -2.65 -4.12
N GLU A 6 -21.35 -1.54 -4.72
CA GLU A 6 -20.47 -0.68 -5.51
C GLU A 6 -19.39 -0.02 -4.65
N LEU A 7 -19.75 0.43 -3.44
CA LEU A 7 -18.78 0.97 -2.48
C LEU A 7 -17.78 -0.08 -2.01
N VAL A 8 -18.23 -1.31 -1.71
CA VAL A 8 -17.32 -2.40 -1.32
C VAL A 8 -16.41 -2.82 -2.48
N ALA A 9 -16.93 -2.80 -3.72
CA ALA A 9 -16.15 -3.14 -4.91
C ALA A 9 -14.96 -2.18 -5.12
N GLN A 10 -15.06 -0.91 -4.69
CA GLN A 10 -13.95 0.04 -4.77
C GLN A 10 -12.75 -0.34 -3.90
N PHE A 11 -12.93 -1.16 -2.86
CA PHE A 11 -11.80 -1.71 -2.09
C PHE A 11 -11.09 -2.87 -2.79
N ARG A 12 -11.70 -3.46 -3.83
CA ARG A 12 -11.11 -4.54 -4.64
C ARG A 12 -10.54 -4.03 -5.95
N GLN A 13 -11.24 -3.11 -6.61
CA GLN A 13 -10.81 -2.48 -7.87
C GLN A 13 -11.08 -0.97 -7.81
N PRO A 14 -10.23 -0.20 -7.12
CA PRO A 14 -10.44 1.23 -6.94
C PRO A 14 -10.32 1.97 -8.27
N THR A 15 -11.34 2.75 -8.60
CA THR A 15 -11.47 3.52 -9.84
C THR A 15 -12.01 4.92 -9.56
N GLY A 16 -11.55 5.91 -10.32
CA GLY A 16 -12.04 7.29 -10.24
C GLY A 16 -11.89 7.94 -8.85
N ALA A 17 -12.78 8.87 -8.53
CA ALA A 17 -12.73 9.62 -7.27
C ALA A 17 -13.07 8.76 -6.03
N LEU A 18 -14.02 7.83 -6.16
CA LEU A 18 -14.39 6.91 -5.07
C LEU A 18 -13.25 5.95 -4.75
N GLY A 19 -12.56 5.43 -5.76
CA GLY A 19 -11.35 4.61 -5.58
C GLY A 19 -10.23 5.37 -4.86
N ARG A 20 -10.08 6.68 -5.13
CA ARG A 20 -9.12 7.52 -4.39
C ARG A 20 -9.49 7.64 -2.91
N LEU A 21 -10.77 7.85 -2.61
CA LEU A 21 -11.25 7.88 -1.23
C LEU A 21 -11.05 6.53 -0.54
N ALA A 22 -11.38 5.42 -1.21
CA ALA A 22 -11.16 4.07 -0.71
C ALA A 22 -9.67 3.83 -0.41
N GLY A 23 -8.77 4.22 -1.32
CA GLY A 23 -7.32 4.16 -1.10
C GLY A 23 -6.85 4.98 0.10
N TRP A 24 -7.37 6.20 0.25
CA TRP A 24 -7.10 7.04 1.41
C TRP A 24 -7.60 6.39 2.72
N THR A 25 -8.80 5.81 2.71
CA THR A 25 -9.31 5.06 3.87
C THR A 25 -8.45 3.86 4.18
N MET A 26 -8.04 3.08 3.17
CA MET A 26 -7.17 1.91 3.35
C MET A 26 -5.81 2.31 3.96
N ALA A 27 -5.28 3.46 3.58
CA ALA A 27 -4.05 4.03 4.11
C ALA A 27 -4.14 4.48 5.57
N HIS A 28 -5.30 5.00 5.99
CA HIS A 28 -5.44 5.65 7.31
C HIS A 28 -6.21 4.80 8.32
N ARG A 29 -6.88 3.73 7.90
CA ARG A 29 -7.62 2.83 8.79
C ARG A 29 -6.66 2.22 9.82
N PRO A 30 -6.89 2.38 11.13
CA PRO A 30 -5.96 1.91 12.17
C PRO A 30 -5.60 0.44 12.05
N SER A 31 -6.57 -0.42 11.76
CA SER A 31 -6.34 -1.86 11.58
C SER A 31 -5.40 -2.19 10.43
N ASN A 32 -5.41 -1.41 9.34
CA ASN A 32 -4.51 -1.66 8.20
C ASN A 32 -3.10 -1.21 8.54
N ARG A 33 -2.96 -0.03 9.17
CA ARG A 33 -1.66 0.47 9.62
C ARG A 33 -1.01 -0.46 10.64
N GLN A 34 -1.80 -0.98 11.57
CA GLN A 34 -1.31 -1.92 12.58
C GLN A 34 -0.86 -3.25 11.94
N ARG A 35 -1.62 -3.78 10.98
CA ARG A 35 -1.23 -4.99 10.24
C ARG A 35 0.06 -4.78 9.47
N ASN A 36 0.20 -3.67 8.75
CA ASN A 36 1.43 -3.39 8.00
C ASN A 36 2.63 -3.24 8.93
N ALA A 37 2.49 -2.47 10.01
CA ALA A 37 3.57 -2.32 10.99
C ALA A 37 4.00 -3.67 11.60
N CYS A 38 3.04 -4.49 12.02
CA CYS A 38 3.31 -5.83 12.55
C CYS A 38 3.98 -6.74 11.51
N THR A 39 3.55 -6.69 10.25
CA THR A 39 4.21 -7.45 9.17
C THR A 39 5.66 -7.02 9.00
N ILE A 40 5.94 -5.71 8.93
CA ILE A 40 7.31 -5.21 8.76
C ILE A 40 8.19 -5.59 9.95
N GLU A 41 7.67 -5.49 11.17
CA GLU A 41 8.38 -5.91 12.39
C GLU A 41 8.73 -7.41 12.37
N LEU A 42 7.81 -8.26 11.93
CA LEU A 42 8.00 -9.71 11.86
C LEU A 42 8.96 -10.17 10.75
N LEU A 43 9.16 -9.33 9.72
CA LEU A 43 10.04 -9.67 8.60
C LEU A 43 11.52 -9.48 8.95
N GLU A 44 11.84 -8.71 10.01
CA GLU A 44 13.21 -8.44 10.46
C GLU A 44 14.13 -8.01 9.29
N LEU A 45 13.62 -7.09 8.45
CA LEU A 45 14.28 -6.66 7.21
C LEU A 45 15.69 -6.11 7.48
N ALA A 46 16.65 -6.54 6.66
CA ALA A 46 18.02 -6.03 6.68
C ALA A 46 18.21 -4.85 5.69
N PRO A 47 19.20 -3.98 5.94
CA PRO A 47 19.51 -2.85 5.06
C PRO A 47 19.70 -3.18 3.58
N ASP A 48 20.23 -4.36 3.27
CA ASP A 48 20.60 -4.83 1.94
C ASP A 48 19.59 -5.81 1.31
N ASP A 49 18.43 -6.02 1.96
CA ASP A 49 17.41 -6.93 1.44
C ASP A 49 16.76 -6.42 0.15
N ASP A 50 16.47 -7.36 -0.76
CA ASP A 50 15.62 -7.12 -1.92
C ASP A 50 14.19 -7.64 -1.62
N VAL A 51 13.23 -6.73 -1.55
CA VAL A 51 11.82 -7.04 -1.23
C VAL A 51 10.92 -6.82 -2.45
N LEU A 52 9.97 -7.74 -2.63
CA LEU A 52 8.86 -7.59 -3.58
C LEU A 52 7.52 -7.58 -2.85
N GLU A 53 6.76 -6.49 -2.97
CA GLU A 53 5.38 -6.39 -2.47
C GLU A 53 4.36 -6.55 -3.60
N ILE A 54 3.49 -7.56 -3.48
CA ILE A 54 2.40 -7.83 -4.42
C ILE A 54 1.08 -7.35 -3.80
N GLY A 55 0.37 -6.47 -4.51
CA GLY A 55 -0.84 -5.83 -4.02
C GLY A 55 -0.56 -4.74 -2.99
N TYR A 56 0.44 -3.89 -3.26
CA TYR A 56 0.92 -2.86 -2.32
C TYR A 56 -0.12 -1.77 -1.99
N GLY A 57 -1.23 -1.69 -2.73
CA GLY A 57 -2.32 -0.76 -2.47
C GLY A 57 -1.84 0.69 -2.39
N PRO A 58 -2.19 1.46 -1.33
CA PRO A 58 -1.76 2.85 -1.22
C PRO A 58 -0.28 3.03 -0.84
N GLY A 59 0.52 1.94 -0.78
CA GLY A 59 1.98 1.98 -0.61
C GLY A 59 2.47 2.14 0.82
N VAL A 60 1.65 1.84 1.83
CA VAL A 60 1.98 2.08 3.25
C VAL A 60 3.10 1.15 3.74
N ALA A 61 3.07 -0.13 3.36
CA ALA A 61 4.09 -1.09 3.79
C ALA A 61 5.42 -0.84 3.08
N ILE A 62 5.41 -0.53 1.77
CA ILE A 62 6.58 0.01 1.05
C ILE A 62 7.24 1.18 1.80
N GLU A 63 6.47 2.17 2.24
CA GLU A 63 6.99 3.34 2.98
C GLU A 63 7.65 2.94 4.31
N GLN A 64 7.16 1.88 4.94
CA GLN A 64 7.71 1.37 6.19
C GLN A 64 8.98 0.56 5.93
N ALA A 65 8.96 -0.32 4.93
CA ALA A 65 10.11 -1.11 4.51
C ALA A 65 11.28 -0.24 4.04
N SER A 66 11.02 0.88 3.34
CA SER A 66 12.08 1.78 2.84
C SER A 66 12.86 2.50 3.94
N ARG A 67 12.37 2.47 5.19
CA ARG A 67 13.09 3.02 6.34
C ARG A 67 14.13 2.05 6.88
N GLU A 68 13.94 0.76 6.64
CA GLU A 68 14.84 -0.31 7.08
C GLU A 68 15.83 -0.69 5.95
N ILE A 69 15.35 -0.79 4.71
CA ILE A 69 16.14 -1.16 3.53
C ILE A 69 16.74 0.10 2.90
N VAL A 70 18.01 0.37 3.17
CA VAL A 70 18.74 1.56 2.68
C VAL A 70 19.71 1.27 1.54
N ASP A 71 20.22 0.04 1.45
CA ASP A 71 21.19 -0.41 0.45
C ASP A 71 20.60 -1.45 -0.54
N GLY A 72 19.43 -2.01 -0.21
CA GLY A 72 18.69 -2.96 -1.02
C GLY A 72 17.66 -2.32 -1.96
N ARG A 73 16.68 -3.12 -2.41
CA ARG A 73 15.64 -2.65 -3.35
C ARG A 73 14.25 -3.07 -2.90
N ILE A 74 13.29 -2.19 -3.12
CA ILE A 74 11.86 -2.49 -2.92
C ILE A 74 11.15 -2.39 -4.26
N LEU A 75 10.58 -3.51 -4.70
CA LEU A 75 9.77 -3.62 -5.90
C LEU A 75 8.30 -3.78 -5.52
N GLY A 76 7.41 -3.18 -6.30
CA GLY A 76 5.97 -3.26 -6.08
C GLY A 76 5.20 -3.62 -7.33
N PHE A 77 4.25 -4.56 -7.22
CA PHE A 77 3.24 -4.83 -8.25
C PHE A 77 1.83 -4.63 -7.72
N ASP A 78 1.07 -3.73 -8.33
CA ASP A 78 -0.36 -3.57 -8.10
C ASP A 78 -1.07 -3.31 -9.42
N HIS A 79 -2.20 -3.96 -9.63
CA HIS A 79 -2.98 -3.84 -10.87
C HIS A 79 -3.78 -2.53 -10.92
N SER A 80 -4.01 -1.86 -9.79
CA SER A 80 -4.80 -0.64 -9.72
C SER A 80 -3.94 0.60 -10.01
N LYS A 81 -4.29 1.29 -11.09
CA LYS A 81 -3.72 2.60 -11.42
C LYS A 81 -3.92 3.64 -10.31
N VAL A 82 -5.07 3.61 -9.62
CA VAL A 82 -5.36 4.54 -8.52
C VAL A 82 -4.43 4.28 -7.33
N MET A 83 -4.20 3.02 -7.00
CA MET A 83 -3.26 2.63 -5.95
C MET A 83 -1.83 3.03 -6.32
N HIS A 84 -1.42 2.78 -7.56
CA HIS A 84 -0.12 3.23 -8.07
C HIS A 84 0.07 4.75 -7.91
N GLU A 85 -0.87 5.58 -8.35
CA GLU A 85 -0.77 7.04 -8.20
C GLU A 85 -0.69 7.51 -6.73
N GLN A 86 -1.30 6.77 -5.79
CA GLN A 86 -1.22 7.10 -4.37
C GLN A 86 0.11 6.64 -3.75
N ALA A 87 0.51 5.41 -4.03
CA ALA A 87 1.78 4.84 -3.57
C ALA A 87 2.96 5.67 -4.08
N SER A 88 2.98 6.05 -5.35
CA SER A 88 4.06 6.87 -5.94
C SER A 88 4.15 8.25 -5.28
N ARG A 89 3.01 8.86 -4.91
CA ARG A 89 3.02 10.14 -4.19
C ARG A 89 3.51 10.00 -2.75
N ARG A 90 3.07 8.95 -2.06
CA ARG A 90 3.49 8.64 -0.68
C ARG A 90 4.99 8.40 -0.60
N ASN A 91 5.50 7.58 -1.50
CA ASN A 91 6.88 7.09 -1.51
C ASN A 91 7.81 7.94 -2.38
N ALA A 92 7.45 9.19 -2.70
CA ALA A 92 8.23 10.04 -3.58
C ALA A 92 9.62 10.41 -3.00
N ASN A 93 9.78 10.31 -1.68
CA ASN A 93 11.02 10.56 -0.96
C ASN A 93 11.49 9.33 -0.17
N ALA A 94 10.93 8.16 -0.50
CA ALA A 94 11.34 6.89 0.10
C ALA A 94 12.70 6.47 -0.44
#